data_AF-A0A087UTH8-F1
#
_entry.id   AF-A0A087UTH8-F1
#
_cell.length_a   1.000
_cell.length_b   1.000
_cell.length_c   1.000
_cell.angle_alpha   90.00
_cell.angle_beta   90.00
_cell.angle_gamma   90.00
#
_symmetry.space_group_name_H-M   'P 1'
#
loop_
_entity.id
_entity.type
_entity.pdbx_description
1 polymer ?
#
loop_
_entity_poly.entity_id
_entity_poly.type
_entity_poly.pdbx_seq_one_letter_code
_entity_poly.pdbx_strand_id
1 'polypeptide(L)'
;MNNSDSPDHIEYIRTEVEGKEWFNEEIQELNSSLKICCIPLPRRLFLFVKYIAPTLILLLSFAADIFSGVAVSVRHYRDGHIWWFSLTIIFISAPAVMFIAHAILQTITNPDIQLSKKLLWIVLYICTGGGFLLWPLWSYVKKLLYAIRAFADEENSMVHLEKFHSIGAIGDNMHKMLKAFLQSAPQLLLQLYILLSFPKQDTHTVIAEIVSIIFSLNALTIVIVHFEVNSKHHPSRTARSEQSPEVNDLCCVIVEYLWWLFSIASRVLALAFFASVFKYWVFVICAIHAATLSTCLIF
;
A
#
# COMPACT_ATOMS: atom_id res chain seq x y z
N MET A 1 28.16 30.39 5.82
CA MET A 1 28.23 29.78 4.47
C MET A 1 27.55 28.43 4.58
N ASN A 2 26.29 28.37 4.14
CA ASN A 2 25.45 27.19 4.20
C ASN A 2 25.97 26.21 3.15
N ASN A 3 26.39 25.02 3.59
CA ASN A 3 26.86 23.97 2.70
C ASN A 3 25.61 23.26 2.13
N SER A 4 25.12 23.73 0.99
CA SER A 4 23.96 23.20 0.26
C SER A 4 24.26 21.92 -0.52
N ASP A 5 25.49 21.41 -0.44
CA ASP A 5 26.00 20.32 -1.29
C ASP A 5 26.05 18.97 -0.55
N SER A 6 25.03 18.64 0.24
CA SER A 6 24.83 17.25 0.67
C SER A 6 24.14 16.48 -0.46
N PRO A 7 24.63 15.31 -0.90
CA PRO A 7 24.04 14.55 -2.01
C PRO A 7 22.54 14.28 -1.79
N ASP A 8 22.13 14.01 -0.54
CA ASP A 8 20.73 13.77 -0.17
C ASP A 8 19.84 15.02 -0.36
N HIS A 9 20.40 16.22 -0.17
CA HIS A 9 19.68 17.48 -0.30
C HIS A 9 19.50 17.87 -1.79
N ILE A 10 20.46 17.49 -2.63
CA ILE A 10 20.37 17.65 -4.09
C ILE A 10 19.37 16.64 -4.68
N GLU A 11 19.33 15.41 -4.16
CA GLU A 11 18.36 14.39 -4.58
C GLU A 11 16.94 14.71 -4.12
N TYR A 12 16.77 15.27 -2.92
CA TYR A 12 15.49 15.80 -2.45
C TYR A 12 14.99 16.98 -3.29
N ILE A 13 15.85 17.97 -3.60
CA ILE A 13 15.46 19.09 -4.47
C ILE A 13 15.16 18.60 -5.89
N ARG A 14 15.92 17.62 -6.41
CA ARG A 14 15.66 17.03 -7.73
C ARG A 14 14.31 16.33 -7.77
N THR A 15 13.95 15.53 -6.76
CA THR A 15 12.65 14.87 -6.68
C THR A 15 11.49 15.85 -6.51
N GLU A 16 11.70 16.99 -5.81
CA GLU A 16 10.70 18.04 -5.68
C GLU A 16 10.49 18.85 -6.97
N VAL A 17 11.57 19.11 -7.71
CA VAL A 17 11.53 19.79 -9.02
C VAL A 17 10.93 18.87 -10.09
N GLU A 18 11.36 17.61 -10.17
CA GLU A 18 10.76 16.59 -11.05
C GLU A 18 9.27 16.38 -10.73
N GLY A 19 8.88 16.41 -9.44
CA GLY A 19 7.48 16.34 -9.03
C GLY A 19 6.64 17.54 -9.48
N LYS A 20 7.21 18.74 -9.53
CA LYS A 20 6.54 19.96 -10.05
C LYS A 20 6.45 19.97 -11.58
N GLU A 21 7.48 19.52 -12.28
CA GLU A 21 7.46 19.41 -13.75
C GLU A 21 6.46 18.33 -14.20
N TRP A 22 6.46 17.17 -13.54
CA TRP A 22 5.48 16.11 -13.75
C TRP A 22 4.04 16.58 -13.51
N PHE A 23 3.80 17.36 -12.45
CA PHE A 23 2.46 17.92 -12.17
C PHE A 23 1.99 18.89 -13.26
N ASN A 24 2.89 19.71 -13.80
CA ASN A 24 2.56 20.61 -14.90
C ASN A 24 2.27 19.84 -16.20
N GLU A 25 3.00 18.76 -16.48
CA GLU A 25 2.71 17.86 -17.61
C GLU A 25 1.37 17.14 -17.43
N GLU A 26 1.06 16.63 -16.23
CA GLU A 26 -0.21 15.97 -15.94
C GLU A 26 -1.39 16.94 -15.99
N ILE A 27 -1.21 18.21 -15.63
CA ILE A 27 -2.22 19.28 -15.84
C ILE A 27 -2.42 19.59 -17.32
N GLN A 28 -1.32 19.64 -18.08
CA GLN A 28 -1.37 19.85 -19.52
C GLN A 28 -2.04 18.67 -20.22
N GLU A 29 -1.85 17.46 -19.71
CA GLU A 29 -2.53 16.23 -20.11
C GLU A 29 -4.01 16.22 -19.66
N LEU A 30 -4.34 16.71 -18.46
CA LEU A 30 -5.72 16.86 -17.96
C LEU A 30 -6.56 17.78 -18.86
N ASN A 31 -5.93 18.83 -19.38
CA ASN A 31 -6.55 19.82 -20.25
C ASN A 31 -6.58 19.38 -21.73
N SER A 32 -5.63 18.54 -22.17
CA SER A 32 -5.57 18.03 -23.56
C SER A 32 -6.28 16.69 -23.75
N SER A 33 -6.45 15.91 -22.68
CA SER A 33 -6.90 14.51 -22.68
C SER A 33 -8.24 14.36 -21.96
N LEU A 34 -9.26 15.08 -22.43
CA LEU A 34 -10.64 14.79 -22.06
C LEU A 34 -11.16 13.50 -22.75
N LYS A 35 -10.29 12.49 -22.94
CA LYS A 35 -10.58 11.26 -23.67
C LYS A 35 -10.06 10.08 -22.84
N ILE A 36 -10.99 9.22 -22.46
CA ILE A 36 -10.69 7.85 -22.04
C ILE A 36 -11.37 6.98 -23.09
N CYS A 37 -10.64 6.07 -23.74
CA CYS A 37 -11.19 5.16 -24.74
C CYS A 37 -11.79 5.89 -25.97
N CYS A 38 -11.12 6.92 -26.49
CA CYS A 38 -11.57 7.71 -27.65
C CYS A 38 -12.94 8.40 -27.51
N ILE A 39 -13.59 8.28 -26.34
CA ILE A 39 -14.87 8.91 -26.02
C ILE A 39 -14.55 10.20 -25.26
N PRO A 40 -15.08 11.36 -25.68
CA PRO A 40 -14.98 12.56 -24.89
C PRO A 40 -15.76 12.35 -23.59
N LEU A 41 -15.05 12.16 -22.47
CA LEU A 41 -15.69 12.00 -21.17
C LEU A 41 -15.91 13.38 -20.55
N PRO A 42 -17.06 13.65 -19.90
CA PRO A 42 -17.20 14.86 -19.13
C PRO A 42 -16.11 14.90 -18.04
N ARG A 43 -15.49 16.08 -17.83
CA ARG A 43 -14.39 16.30 -16.86
C ARG A 43 -14.61 15.64 -15.50
N ARG A 44 -15.87 15.65 -15.03
CA ARG A 44 -16.29 14.99 -13.78
C ARG A 44 -16.08 13.48 -13.80
N LEU A 45 -16.45 12.79 -14.88
CA LEU A 45 -16.26 11.35 -14.99
C LEU A 45 -14.78 10.98 -15.07
N PHE A 46 -13.97 11.79 -15.77
CA PHE A 46 -12.53 11.64 -15.79
C PHE A 46 -11.91 11.73 -14.38
N LEU A 47 -12.22 12.79 -13.63
CA LEU A 47 -11.72 12.98 -12.26
C LEU A 47 -12.16 11.85 -11.32
N PHE A 48 -13.40 11.36 -11.50
CA PHE A 48 -13.91 10.24 -10.73
C PHE A 48 -13.14 8.95 -10.99
N VAL A 49 -12.94 8.59 -12.27
CA VAL A 49 -12.25 7.35 -12.66
C VAL A 49 -10.77 7.40 -12.30
N LYS A 50 -10.10 8.54 -12.46
CA LYS A 50 -8.65 8.67 -12.24
C LYS A 50 -8.28 8.82 -10.76
N TYR A 51 -9.04 9.59 -9.96
CA TYR A 51 -8.63 9.94 -8.59
C TYR A 51 -9.55 9.35 -7.50
N ILE A 52 -10.87 9.47 -7.66
CA ILE A 52 -11.81 9.09 -6.60
C ILE A 52 -11.96 7.57 -6.50
N ALA A 53 -12.26 6.89 -7.61
CA ALA A 53 -12.52 5.46 -7.62
C ALA A 53 -11.31 4.64 -7.15
N PRO A 54 -10.06 4.88 -7.62
CA PRO A 54 -8.89 4.13 -7.15
C PRO A 54 -8.60 4.37 -5.67
N THR A 55 -8.73 5.62 -5.19
CA THR A 55 -8.52 5.95 -3.77
C THR A 55 -9.57 5.28 -2.88
N LEU A 56 -10.83 5.24 -3.33
CA LEU A 56 -11.90 4.55 -2.61
C LEU A 56 -11.68 3.03 -2.55
N ILE A 57 -11.29 2.42 -3.68
CA ILE A 57 -10.96 0.98 -3.73
C ILE A 57 -9.82 0.68 -2.75
N LEU A 58 -8.74 1.46 -2.76
CA LEU A 58 -7.62 1.30 -1.83
C LEU A 58 -8.06 1.40 -0.37
N LEU A 59 -8.88 2.41 -0.02
CA LEU A 59 -9.39 2.60 1.34
C LEU A 59 -10.24 1.40 1.80
N LEU A 60 -11.18 0.97 0.96
CA LEU A 60 -12.09 -0.14 1.29
C LEU A 60 -11.32 -1.46 1.40
N SER A 61 -10.42 -1.76 0.46
CA SER A 61 -9.58 -2.96 0.51
C SER A 61 -8.64 -2.96 1.72
N PHE A 62 -8.08 -1.80 2.09
CA PHE A 62 -7.25 -1.68 3.28
C PHE A 62 -8.04 -2.00 4.55
N ALA A 63 -9.24 -1.42 4.69
CA ALA A 63 -10.11 -1.66 5.84
C ALA A 63 -10.57 -3.12 5.90
N ALA A 64 -11.02 -3.68 4.77
CA ALA A 64 -11.50 -5.06 4.68
C ALA A 64 -10.42 -6.07 5.07
N ASP A 65 -9.18 -5.89 4.62
CA ASP A 65 -8.05 -6.74 4.97
C ASP A 65 -7.79 -6.74 6.49
N ILE A 66 -7.77 -5.57 7.14
CA ILE A 66 -7.59 -5.47 8.59
C ILE A 66 -8.76 -6.13 9.34
N PHE A 67 -10.00 -5.77 9.00
CA PHE A 67 -11.17 -6.29 9.69
C PHE A 67 -11.30 -7.82 9.54
N SER A 68 -10.98 -8.36 8.35
CA SER A 68 -10.96 -9.80 8.12
C SER A 68 -9.87 -10.51 8.93
N GLY A 69 -8.68 -9.91 9.05
CA GLY A 69 -7.60 -10.45 9.88
C GLY A 69 -7.98 -10.49 11.36
N VAL A 70 -8.60 -9.42 11.88
CA VAL A 70 -9.11 -9.37 13.25
C VAL A 70 -10.25 -10.37 13.46
N ALA A 71 -11.17 -10.50 12.50
CA ALA A 71 -12.26 -11.47 12.59
C ALA A 71 -11.73 -12.91 12.69
N VAL A 72 -10.72 -13.26 11.90
CA VAL A 72 -10.07 -14.58 11.94
C VAL A 72 -9.31 -14.81 13.24
N SER A 73 -8.57 -13.81 13.74
CA SER A 73 -7.85 -13.97 15.01
C SER A 73 -8.82 -14.23 16.17
N VAL A 74 -9.95 -13.51 16.23
CA VAL A 74 -11.01 -13.75 17.23
C VAL A 74 -11.58 -15.16 17.13
N ARG A 75 -11.74 -15.70 15.91
CA ARG A 75 -12.19 -17.09 15.71
C ARG A 75 -11.18 -18.09 16.23
N HIS A 76 -9.90 -17.95 15.86
CA HIS A 76 -8.84 -18.83 16.38
C HIS A 76 -8.73 -18.79 17.91
N TYR A 77 -8.92 -17.61 18.52
CA TYR A 77 -8.93 -17.49 19.98
C TYR A 77 -10.11 -18.25 20.60
N ARG A 78 -11.31 -18.11 20.02
CA ARG A 78 -12.52 -18.79 20.49
C ARG A 78 -12.42 -20.32 20.37
N ASP A 79 -11.75 -20.81 19.33
CA ASP A 79 -11.53 -22.24 19.09
C ASP A 79 -10.38 -22.81 19.94
N GLY A 80 -9.74 -21.99 20.79
CA GLY A 80 -8.64 -22.42 21.67
C GLY A 80 -7.30 -22.57 20.94
N HIS A 81 -7.21 -22.16 19.68
CA HIS A 81 -5.99 -22.24 18.88
C HIS A 81 -5.07 -21.03 19.09
N ILE A 82 -4.48 -20.94 20.28
CA ILE A 82 -3.66 -19.80 20.74
C ILE A 82 -2.45 -19.54 19.83
N TRP A 83 -1.86 -20.58 19.23
CA TRP A 83 -0.72 -20.42 18.31
C TRP A 83 -1.09 -19.66 17.03
N TRP A 84 -2.19 -20.05 16.36
CA TRP A 84 -2.67 -19.38 15.16
C TRP A 84 -3.18 -17.96 15.45
N PHE A 85 -3.83 -17.78 16.60
CA PHE A 85 -4.18 -16.46 17.12
C PHE A 85 -2.95 -15.57 17.30
N SER A 86 -1.90 -16.07 17.96
CA SER A 86 -0.69 -15.27 18.22
C SER A 86 0.00 -14.87 16.91
N LEU A 87 0.12 -15.79 15.95
CA LEU A 87 0.74 -15.51 14.65
C LEU A 87 -0.04 -14.47 13.84
N THR A 88 -1.37 -14.57 13.82
CA THR A 88 -2.22 -13.59 13.13
C THR A 88 -2.12 -12.19 13.75
N ILE A 89 -2.08 -12.08 15.08
CA ILE A 89 -1.87 -10.80 15.77
C ILE A 89 -0.48 -10.21 15.47
N ILE A 90 0.56 -11.04 15.38
CA ILE A 90 1.90 -10.60 14.99
C ILE A 90 1.88 -9.99 13.59
N PHE A 91 1.25 -10.64 12.60
CA PHE A 91 1.18 -10.09 11.23
C PHE A 91 0.34 -8.81 11.15
N ILE A 92 -0.75 -8.71 11.89
CA ILE A 92 -1.58 -7.50 11.94
C ILE A 92 -0.81 -6.31 12.56
N SER A 93 0.02 -6.57 13.56
CA SER A 93 0.79 -5.52 14.25
C SER A 93 2.12 -5.17 13.59
N ALA A 94 2.69 -6.06 12.75
CA ALA A 94 4.00 -5.86 12.13
C ALA A 94 4.15 -4.55 11.33
N PRO A 95 3.18 -4.12 10.49
CA PRO A 95 3.29 -2.84 9.79
C PRO A 95 3.33 -1.65 10.75
N ALA A 96 2.55 -1.69 11.83
CA ALA A 96 2.51 -0.63 12.82
C ALA A 96 3.85 -0.49 13.56
N VAL A 97 4.46 -1.62 13.94
CA VAL A 97 5.80 -1.64 14.54
C VAL A 97 6.83 -1.02 13.61
N MET A 98 6.77 -1.35 12.32
CA MET A 98 7.71 -0.80 11.34
C MET A 98 7.50 0.69 11.07
N PHE A 99 6.27 1.19 11.08
CA PHE A 99 6.01 2.62 11.00
C PHE A 99 6.58 3.37 12.20
N ILE A 100 6.44 2.80 13.40
CA ILE A 100 7.06 3.36 14.60
C ILE A 100 8.58 3.34 14.47
N ALA A 101 9.17 2.25 13.98
CA ALA A 101 10.62 2.14 13.76
C ALA A 101 11.13 3.18 12.76
N HIS A 102 10.44 3.36 11.62
CA HIS A 102 10.78 4.37 10.62
C HIS A 102 10.68 5.79 11.18
N ALA A 103 9.61 6.11 11.93
CA ALA A 103 9.43 7.41 12.58
C ALA A 103 10.52 7.70 13.63
N ILE A 104 10.91 6.69 14.41
CA ILE A 104 12.03 6.82 15.37
C ILE A 104 13.34 7.06 14.64
N LEU A 105 13.64 6.28 13.59
CA LEU A 105 14.86 6.43 12.80
C LEU A 105 14.95 7.83 12.20
N GLN A 106 13.87 8.31 11.59
CA GLN A 106 13.81 9.67 11.04
C GLN A 106 14.02 10.74 12.13
N THR A 107 13.46 10.55 13.32
CA THR A 107 13.65 11.48 14.45
C THR A 107 15.09 11.49 14.97
N ILE A 108 15.77 10.34 14.97
CA ILE A 108 17.17 10.22 15.39
C ILE A 108 18.10 10.88 14.37
N THR A 109 17.92 10.58 13.08
CA THR A 109 18.76 11.08 11.98
C THR A 109 18.65 12.58 11.77
N ASN A 110 17.51 13.21 12.07
CA ASN A 110 17.34 14.66 11.93
C ASN A 110 18.21 15.45 12.94
N PRO A 111 19.22 16.23 12.49
CA PRO A 111 20.15 16.93 13.38
C PRO A 111 19.56 18.18 14.04
N ASP A 112 18.49 18.75 13.49
CA ASP A 112 17.96 20.07 13.91
C ASP A 112 17.06 20.05 15.16
N ILE A 113 16.75 18.86 15.69
CA ILE A 113 15.80 18.70 16.80
C ILE A 113 16.55 18.54 18.14
N GLN A 114 16.30 19.44 19.09
CA GLN A 114 16.82 19.35 20.47
C GLN A 114 16.40 18.02 21.14
N LEU A 115 17.30 17.42 21.94
CA LEU A 115 17.15 16.10 22.56
C LEU A 115 15.84 15.92 23.36
N SER A 116 15.42 16.94 24.13
CA SER A 116 14.17 16.91 24.90
C SER A 116 12.92 16.90 24.00
N LYS A 117 12.99 17.58 22.86
CA LYS A 117 11.94 17.57 21.84
C LYS A 117 11.93 16.24 21.10
N LYS A 118 13.09 15.63 20.82
CA LYS A 118 13.16 14.28 20.22
C LYS A 118 12.40 13.26 21.06
N LEU A 119 12.63 13.24 22.37
CA LEU A 119 11.98 12.27 23.27
C LEU A 119 10.46 12.48 23.35
N LEU A 120 10.01 13.74 23.37
CA LEU A 120 8.59 14.09 23.30
C LEU A 120 7.96 13.63 21.97
N TRP A 121 8.63 13.84 20.84
CA TRP A 121 8.15 13.38 19.54
C TRP A 121 8.12 11.86 19.44
N ILE A 122 9.12 11.14 19.97
CA ILE A 122 9.12 9.68 20.04
C ILE A 122 7.94 9.17 20.88
N VAL A 123 7.71 9.75 22.06
CA VAL A 123 6.56 9.39 22.90
C VAL A 123 5.26 9.73 22.19
N LEU A 124 5.18 10.87 21.51
CA LEU A 124 4.02 11.24 20.70
C LEU A 124 3.81 10.27 19.54
N TYR A 125 4.85 9.81 18.85
CA TYR A 125 4.77 8.81 17.78
C TYR A 125 4.42 7.42 18.31
N ILE A 126 4.81 7.05 19.53
CA ILE A 126 4.38 5.82 20.19
C ILE A 126 2.92 5.94 20.66
N CYS A 127 2.48 7.11 21.13
CA CYS A 127 1.09 7.34 21.53
C CYS A 127 0.14 7.50 20.33
N THR A 128 0.60 8.15 19.24
CA THR A 128 -0.16 8.30 17.98
C THR A 128 -0.04 7.06 17.10
N GLY A 129 1.11 6.37 17.09
CA GLY A 129 1.30 5.04 16.50
C GLY A 129 0.62 3.93 17.31
N GLY A 130 0.44 4.14 18.61
CA GLY A 130 -0.48 3.41 19.49
C GLY A 130 -1.95 3.60 19.08
N GLY A 131 -2.26 4.63 18.28
CA GLY A 131 -3.45 4.73 17.43
C GLY A 131 -3.44 3.75 16.24
N PHE A 132 -3.09 2.49 16.51
CA PHE A 132 -3.58 1.27 15.87
C PHE A 132 -4.02 1.39 14.40
N LEU A 133 -3.12 1.32 13.42
CA LEU A 133 -3.45 1.20 11.98
C LEU A 133 -4.31 2.34 11.38
N LEU A 134 -4.77 3.30 12.20
CA LEU A 134 -5.67 4.39 11.83
C LEU A 134 -4.92 5.51 11.14
N TRP A 135 -3.62 5.65 11.37
CA TRP A 135 -2.81 6.68 10.71
C TRP A 135 -2.78 6.51 9.17
N PRO A 136 -2.45 5.33 8.62
CA PRO A 136 -2.61 5.08 7.18
C PRO A 136 -4.05 5.28 6.68
N LEU A 137 -5.07 4.82 7.43
CA LEU A 137 -6.48 5.04 7.08
C LEU A 137 -6.82 6.54 6.99
N TRP A 138 -6.29 7.34 7.92
CA TRP A 138 -6.49 8.77 7.94
C TRP A 138 -5.85 9.46 6.74
N SER A 139 -4.69 8.98 6.27
CA SER A 139 -4.09 9.45 5.02
C SER A 139 -5.02 9.17 3.82
N TYR A 140 -5.58 7.95 3.72
CA TYR A 140 -6.52 7.60 2.66
C TYR A 140 -7.81 8.44 2.71
N VAL A 141 -8.38 8.64 3.90
CA VAL A 141 -9.57 9.49 4.07
C VAL A 141 -9.27 10.92 3.65
N LYS A 142 -8.13 11.49 4.04
CA LYS A 142 -7.71 12.82 3.59
C LYS A 142 -7.58 12.89 2.07
N LYS A 143 -6.91 11.93 1.43
CA LYS A 143 -6.78 11.86 -0.04
C LYS A 143 -8.15 11.81 -0.70
N LEU A 144 -9.05 10.96 -0.22
CA LEU A 144 -10.41 10.87 -0.73
C LEU A 144 -11.17 12.19 -0.58
N LEU A 145 -11.04 12.87 0.56
CA LEU A 145 -11.67 14.18 0.78
C LEU A 145 -11.12 15.25 -0.16
N TYR A 146 -9.82 15.28 -0.43
CA TYR A 146 -9.24 16.21 -1.40
C TYR A 146 -9.66 15.88 -2.83
N ALA A 147 -9.76 14.61 -3.21
CA ALA A 147 -10.27 14.19 -4.50
C ALA A 147 -11.75 14.58 -4.69
N ILE A 148 -12.59 14.40 -3.65
CA ILE A 148 -13.99 14.84 -3.66
C ILE A 148 -14.09 16.37 -3.73
N ARG A 149 -13.24 17.10 -3.00
CA ARG A 149 -13.19 18.57 -3.10
C ARG A 149 -12.76 19.04 -4.47
N ALA A 150 -11.76 18.40 -5.10
CA ALA A 150 -11.35 18.70 -6.47
C ALA A 150 -12.46 18.42 -7.49
N PHE A 151 -13.34 17.46 -7.21
CA PHE A 151 -14.51 17.15 -8.02
C PHE A 151 -15.67 18.14 -7.81
N ALA A 152 -15.84 18.64 -6.59
CA ALA A 152 -16.93 19.56 -6.22
C ALA A 152 -16.62 21.03 -6.54
N ASP A 153 -15.38 21.47 -6.30
CA ASP A 153 -14.90 22.83 -6.57
C ASP A 153 -14.15 22.85 -7.91
N GLU A 154 -14.84 23.30 -8.95
CA GLU A 154 -14.33 23.31 -10.31
C GLU A 154 -13.25 24.39 -10.54
N GLU A 155 -13.34 25.50 -9.82
CA GLU A 155 -12.47 26.67 -9.93
C GLU A 155 -11.12 26.42 -9.23
N ASN A 156 -11.13 25.83 -8.03
CA ASN A 156 -9.90 25.51 -7.27
C ASN A 156 -9.47 24.05 -7.39
N SER A 157 -10.01 23.31 -8.36
CA SER A 157 -9.74 21.88 -8.55
C SER A 157 -8.25 21.55 -8.57
N MET A 158 -7.43 22.39 -9.21
CA MET A 158 -5.97 22.22 -9.30
C MET A 158 -5.27 22.30 -7.95
N VAL A 159 -5.64 23.26 -7.09
CA VAL A 159 -5.05 23.41 -5.75
C VAL A 159 -5.39 22.20 -4.87
N HIS A 160 -6.58 21.64 -5.05
CA HIS A 160 -6.97 20.41 -4.36
C HIS A 160 -6.24 19.17 -4.89
N LEU A 161 -5.94 19.13 -6.19
CA LEU A 161 -5.18 18.04 -6.79
C LEU A 161 -3.69 18.08 -6.43
N GLU A 162 -3.11 19.27 -6.29
CA GLU A 162 -1.75 19.45 -5.75
C GLU A 162 -1.68 18.95 -4.30
N LYS A 163 -2.69 19.29 -3.48
CA LYS A 163 -2.83 18.78 -2.11
C LYS A 163 -3.04 17.26 -2.08
N PHE A 164 -3.73 16.68 -3.05
CA PHE A 164 -3.89 15.23 -3.17
C PHE A 164 -2.54 14.54 -3.39
N HIS A 165 -1.72 15.03 -4.32
CA HIS A 165 -0.41 14.47 -4.64
C HIS A 165 0.63 14.69 -3.54
N SER A 166 0.61 15.83 -2.85
CA SER A 166 1.55 16.09 -1.74
C SER A 166 1.35 15.15 -0.56
N ILE A 167 0.13 14.66 -0.31
CA ILE A 167 -0.13 13.60 0.69
C ILE A 167 0.37 12.24 0.17
N GLY A 168 0.56 12.09 -1.14
CA GLY A 168 1.07 10.88 -1.81
C GLY A 168 2.59 10.75 -1.90
N ALA A 169 3.35 11.64 -1.29
CA ALA A 169 4.82 11.62 -1.32
C ALA A 169 5.41 10.25 -0.91
N ILE A 170 6.64 9.98 -1.37
CA ILE A 170 7.38 8.71 -1.34
C ILE A 170 7.12 7.82 -0.12
N GLY A 171 7.05 8.39 1.09
CA GLY A 171 6.75 7.66 2.32
C GLY A 171 5.45 6.86 2.27
N ASP A 172 4.36 7.42 1.72
CA ASP A 172 3.05 6.75 1.69
C ASP A 172 3.02 5.52 0.78
N ASN A 173 3.77 5.51 -0.32
CA ASN A 173 3.82 4.35 -1.22
C ASN A 173 4.66 3.22 -0.63
N MET A 174 5.79 3.55 0.00
CA MET A 174 6.60 2.59 0.76
C MET A 174 5.79 1.94 1.89
N HIS A 175 5.01 2.74 2.64
CA HIS A 175 4.18 2.22 3.73
C HIS A 175 3.13 1.20 3.25
N LYS A 176 2.55 1.42 2.07
CA LYS A 176 1.59 0.49 1.45
C LYS A 176 2.24 -0.84 1.10
N MET A 177 3.40 -0.79 0.45
CA MET A 177 4.16 -1.99 0.09
C MET A 177 4.54 -2.77 1.34
N LEU A 178 5.04 -2.07 2.36
CA LEU A 178 5.47 -2.70 3.60
C LEU A 178 4.31 -3.41 4.31
N LYS A 179 3.13 -2.78 4.37
CA LYS A 179 1.90 -3.41 4.90
C LYS A 179 1.51 -4.64 4.09
N ALA A 180 1.54 -4.56 2.76
CA ALA A 180 1.21 -5.68 1.89
C ALA A 180 2.16 -6.88 2.11
N PHE A 181 3.47 -6.64 2.28
CA PHE A 181 4.46 -7.69 2.49
C PHE A 181 4.53 -8.23 3.92
N LEU A 182 4.33 -7.38 4.94
CA LEU A 182 4.44 -7.79 6.35
C LEU A 182 3.14 -8.30 6.97
N GLN A 183 2.00 -7.88 6.43
CA GLN A 183 0.69 -8.31 6.90
C GLN A 183 0.00 -9.16 5.85
N SER A 184 -0.33 -8.62 4.68
CA SER A 184 -1.24 -9.28 3.73
C SER A 184 -0.66 -10.58 3.15
N ALA A 185 0.61 -10.59 2.72
CA ALA A 185 1.27 -11.78 2.18
C ALA A 185 1.43 -12.93 3.20
N PRO A 186 1.99 -12.73 4.41
CA PRO A 186 2.12 -13.80 5.40
C PRO A 186 0.77 -14.22 5.99
N GLN A 187 -0.19 -13.30 6.15
CA GLN A 187 -1.55 -13.65 6.54
C GLN A 187 -2.21 -14.56 5.50
N LEU A 188 -2.11 -14.21 4.21
CA LEU A 188 -2.62 -15.03 3.11
C LEU A 188 -2.04 -16.44 3.13
N LEU A 189 -0.71 -16.56 3.26
CA LEU A 189 -0.02 -17.85 3.32
C LEU A 189 -0.43 -18.66 4.56
N LEU A 190 -0.51 -18.01 5.72
CA LEU A 190 -0.87 -18.66 6.98
C LEU A 190 -2.29 -19.23 6.93
N GLN A 191 -3.27 -18.43 6.49
CA GLN A 191 -4.66 -18.88 6.42
C GLN A 191 -4.85 -20.01 5.42
N LEU A 192 -4.17 -19.93 4.27
CA LEU A 192 -4.21 -21.00 3.28
C LEU A 192 -3.56 -22.29 3.80
N TYR A 193 -2.47 -22.18 4.55
CA TYR A 193 -1.82 -23.32 5.20
C TYR A 193 -2.73 -23.98 6.25
N ILE A 194 -3.40 -23.18 7.09
CA ILE A 194 -4.31 -23.69 8.14
C ILE A 194 -5.47 -24.45 7.48
N LEU A 195 -6.13 -23.83 6.49
CA LEU A 195 -7.24 -24.41 5.76
C LEU A 195 -6.89 -25.76 5.09
N LEU A 196 -5.67 -25.88 4.54
CA LEU A 196 -5.19 -27.11 3.91
C LEU A 196 -4.77 -28.18 4.92
N SER A 197 -4.22 -27.79 6.06
CA SER A 197 -3.64 -28.72 7.04
C SER A 197 -4.65 -29.24 8.05
N PHE A 198 -5.73 -28.48 8.30
CA PHE A 198 -6.73 -28.79 9.34
C PHE A 198 -8.16 -28.80 8.75
N PRO A 199 -8.54 -29.82 7.97
CA PRO A 199 -9.84 -29.85 7.29
C PRO A 199 -11.05 -30.05 8.22
N LYS A 200 -10.82 -30.39 9.49
CA LYS A 200 -11.88 -30.58 10.51
C LYS A 200 -11.89 -29.37 11.45
N GLN A 201 -12.49 -28.28 10.98
CA GLN A 201 -12.66 -27.03 11.73
C GLN A 201 -14.14 -26.65 11.81
N ASP A 202 -14.45 -25.72 12.71
CA ASP A 202 -15.78 -25.12 12.76
C ASP A 202 -16.06 -24.34 11.47
N THR A 203 -17.29 -24.45 10.97
CA THR A 203 -17.71 -23.81 9.72
C THR A 203 -17.51 -22.30 9.76
N HIS A 204 -17.71 -21.64 10.91
CA HIS A 204 -17.53 -20.19 11.00
C HIS A 204 -16.06 -19.78 10.92
N THR A 205 -15.15 -20.62 11.40
CA THR A 205 -13.70 -20.38 11.32
C THR A 205 -13.26 -20.53 9.88
N VAL A 206 -13.67 -21.61 9.19
CA VAL A 206 -13.40 -21.81 7.76
C VAL A 206 -13.89 -20.63 6.92
N ILE A 207 -15.11 -20.13 7.17
CA ILE A 207 -15.65 -18.97 6.45
C ILE A 207 -14.78 -17.72 6.71
N ALA A 208 -14.39 -17.47 7.95
CA ALA A 208 -13.54 -16.33 8.28
C ALA A 208 -12.17 -16.43 7.60
N GLU A 209 -11.55 -17.61 7.60
CA GLU A 209 -10.28 -17.88 6.93
C GLU A 209 -10.37 -17.60 5.43
N ILE A 210 -11.40 -18.12 4.74
CA ILE A 210 -11.64 -17.88 3.31
C ILE A 210 -11.81 -16.39 3.02
N VAL A 211 -12.59 -15.68 3.84
CA VAL A 211 -12.80 -14.24 3.70
C VAL A 211 -11.48 -13.48 3.86
N SER A 212 -10.66 -13.83 4.85
CA SER A 212 -9.33 -13.24 5.04
C SER A 212 -8.40 -13.56 3.86
N ILE A 213 -8.42 -14.78 3.32
CA ILE A 213 -7.63 -15.16 2.13
C ILE A 213 -7.99 -14.26 0.94
N ILE A 214 -9.29 -14.08 0.67
CA ILE A 214 -9.76 -13.25 -0.44
C ILE A 214 -9.31 -11.80 -0.25
N PHE A 215 -9.54 -11.21 0.92
CA PHE A 215 -9.20 -9.80 1.14
C PHE A 215 -7.70 -9.55 1.17
N SER A 216 -6.90 -10.43 1.79
CA SER A 216 -5.44 -10.29 1.81
C SER A 216 -4.83 -10.47 0.41
N LEU A 217 -5.35 -11.38 -0.41
CA LEU A 217 -4.94 -11.51 -1.82
C LEU A 217 -5.28 -10.26 -2.62
N ASN A 218 -6.54 -9.76 -2.52
CA ASN A 218 -6.96 -8.54 -3.21
C ASN A 218 -6.10 -7.33 -2.78
N ALA A 219 -5.87 -7.15 -1.47
CA ALA A 219 -5.09 -6.05 -0.95
C ALA A 219 -3.63 -6.07 -1.47
N LEU A 220 -3.01 -7.26 -1.51
CA LEU A 220 -1.67 -7.43 -2.06
C LEU A 220 -1.61 -7.12 -3.55
N THR A 221 -2.57 -7.64 -4.35
CA THR A 221 -2.63 -7.38 -5.79
C THR A 221 -2.84 -5.91 -6.10
N ILE A 222 -3.78 -5.23 -5.42
CA ILE A 222 -4.05 -3.80 -5.65
C ILE A 222 -2.80 -2.96 -5.37
N VAL A 223 -2.06 -3.23 -4.30
CA VAL A 223 -0.85 -2.47 -3.97
C VAL A 223 0.24 -2.66 -5.03
N ILE A 224 0.44 -3.89 -5.53
CA ILE A 224 1.42 -4.17 -6.57
C ILE A 224 1.04 -3.48 -7.88
N VAL A 225 -0.22 -3.58 -8.30
CA VAL A 225 -0.70 -2.91 -9.52
C VAL A 225 -0.56 -1.40 -9.39
N HIS A 226 -0.95 -0.82 -8.25
CA HIS A 226 -0.78 0.60 -8.01
C HIS A 226 0.69 1.03 -8.07
N PHE A 227 1.63 0.22 -7.55
CA PHE A 227 3.06 0.51 -7.64
C PHE A 227 3.57 0.41 -9.08
N GLU A 228 3.20 -0.64 -9.81
CA GLU A 228 3.65 -0.89 -11.18
C GLU A 228 3.11 0.17 -12.15
N VAL A 229 1.82 0.51 -12.03
CA VAL A 229 1.21 1.60 -12.81
C VAL A 229 1.91 2.92 -12.48
N ASN A 230 2.09 3.27 -11.21
CA ASN A 230 2.77 4.52 -10.86
C ASN A 230 4.25 4.55 -11.30
N SER A 231 4.94 3.40 -11.27
CA SER A 231 6.33 3.29 -11.71
C SER A 231 6.48 3.42 -13.22
N LYS A 232 5.51 2.92 -14.01
CA LYS A 232 5.50 3.04 -15.48
C LYS A 232 5.30 4.49 -15.94
N HIS A 233 4.64 5.32 -15.14
CA HIS A 233 4.40 6.74 -15.43
C HIS A 233 5.55 7.66 -14.96
N HIS A 234 6.66 7.13 -14.44
CA HIS A 234 7.81 7.96 -14.04
C HIS A 234 8.61 8.43 -15.28
N PRO A 235 8.93 9.73 -15.43
CA PRO A 235 9.48 10.31 -16.66
C PRO A 235 10.93 9.94 -16.98
N SER A 236 11.59 9.03 -16.26
CA SER A 236 12.95 8.60 -16.62
C SER A 236 13.02 7.73 -17.90
N ARG A 237 11.89 7.53 -18.60
CA ARG A 237 11.80 6.82 -19.89
C ARG A 237 11.10 7.58 -21.03
N THR A 238 10.84 8.88 -20.89
CA THR A 238 10.25 9.69 -21.99
C THR A 238 11.16 9.89 -23.21
N ALA A 239 12.40 9.40 -23.19
CA ALA A 239 13.27 9.46 -24.37
C ALA A 239 12.97 8.40 -25.46
N ARG A 240 12.04 7.46 -25.25
CA ARG A 240 11.85 6.37 -26.24
C ARG A 240 10.44 5.77 -26.28
N SER A 241 9.48 6.53 -26.79
CA SER A 241 8.58 6.02 -27.85
C SER A 241 7.63 7.13 -28.31
N GLU A 242 7.97 7.76 -29.43
CA GLU A 242 6.94 8.23 -30.34
C GLU A 242 6.07 7.03 -30.78
N GLN A 243 4.76 7.25 -30.79
CA GLN A 243 3.78 6.54 -31.62
C GLN A 243 3.43 5.08 -31.23
N SER A 244 2.33 4.91 -30.48
CA SER A 244 1.21 4.00 -30.84
C SER A 244 0.04 4.17 -29.84
N PRO A 245 -1.20 3.85 -30.25
CA PRO A 245 -2.41 4.57 -29.85
C PRO A 245 -2.96 4.16 -28.48
N GLU A 246 -3.75 5.09 -27.90
CA GLU A 246 -4.64 4.93 -26.74
C GLU A 246 -5.54 3.68 -26.82
N VAL A 247 -5.00 2.49 -26.54
CA VAL A 247 -5.81 1.27 -26.34
C VAL A 247 -5.98 1.04 -24.84
N ASN A 248 -6.96 1.76 -24.29
CA ASN A 248 -7.69 1.51 -23.06
C ASN A 248 -6.88 1.38 -21.76
N ASP A 249 -6.51 2.51 -21.16
CA ASP A 249 -5.91 2.61 -19.82
C ASP A 249 -6.64 1.73 -18.77
N LEU A 250 -7.97 1.79 -18.73
CA LEU A 250 -8.76 0.95 -17.81
C LEU A 250 -8.71 -0.55 -18.12
N CYS A 251 -8.76 -0.95 -19.41
CA CYS A 251 -8.68 -2.36 -19.79
C CYS A 251 -7.29 -2.92 -19.47
N CYS A 252 -6.24 -2.13 -19.74
CA CYS A 252 -4.87 -2.44 -19.38
C CYS A 252 -4.73 -2.67 -17.87
N VAL A 253 -5.26 -1.76 -17.05
CA VAL A 253 -5.26 -1.89 -15.58
C VAL A 253 -6.01 -3.14 -15.12
N ILE A 254 -7.15 -3.47 -15.73
CA ILE A 254 -7.91 -4.70 -15.38
C ILE A 254 -7.13 -5.96 -15.77
N VAL A 255 -6.54 -6.00 -16.96
CA VAL A 255 -5.73 -7.15 -17.42
C VAL A 255 -4.49 -7.31 -16.53
N GLU A 256 -3.82 -6.21 -16.20
CA GLU A 256 -2.68 -6.20 -15.29
C GLU A 256 -3.06 -6.65 -13.88
N TYR A 257 -4.22 -6.21 -13.38
CA TYR A 257 -4.77 -6.68 -12.12
C TYR A 257 -5.02 -8.19 -12.13
N LEU A 258 -5.69 -8.72 -13.15
CA LEU A 258 -5.95 -10.16 -13.27
C LEU A 258 -4.65 -10.96 -13.40
N TRP A 259 -3.70 -10.47 -14.18
CA TRP A 259 -2.37 -11.07 -14.33
C TRP A 259 -1.67 -11.22 -12.97
N TRP A 260 -1.59 -10.13 -12.22
CA TRP A 260 -0.96 -10.16 -10.90
C TRP A 260 -1.75 -11.01 -9.89
N LEU A 261 -3.08 -10.96 -9.92
CA LEU A 261 -3.95 -11.78 -9.07
C LEU A 261 -3.64 -13.27 -9.25
N PHE A 262 -3.65 -13.78 -10.49
CA PHE A 262 -3.39 -15.19 -10.77
C PHE A 262 -1.93 -15.58 -10.52
N SER A 263 -0.98 -14.70 -10.86
CA SER A 263 0.45 -14.94 -10.62
C SER A 263 0.77 -15.05 -9.13
N ILE A 264 0.23 -14.16 -8.30
CA ILE A 264 0.42 -14.20 -6.84
C ILE A 264 -0.30 -15.40 -6.24
N ALA A 265 -1.57 -15.64 -6.62
CA ALA A 265 -2.36 -16.73 -6.08
C ALA A 265 -1.69 -18.10 -6.32
N SER A 266 -1.21 -18.36 -7.54
CA SER A 266 -0.54 -19.63 -7.87
C SER A 266 0.73 -19.85 -7.05
N ARG A 267 1.54 -18.81 -6.83
CA ARG A 267 2.76 -18.88 -6.02
C ARG A 267 2.46 -19.14 -4.55
N VAL A 268 1.50 -18.41 -3.98
CA VAL A 268 1.15 -18.56 -2.56
C VAL A 268 0.47 -19.91 -2.31
N LEU A 269 -0.35 -20.38 -3.24
CA LEU A 269 -0.95 -21.71 -3.18
C LEU A 269 0.13 -22.81 -3.21
N ALA A 270 1.11 -22.69 -4.11
CA ALA A 270 2.24 -23.62 -4.15
C ALA A 270 3.02 -23.62 -2.82
N LEU A 271 3.32 -22.43 -2.27
CA LEU A 271 3.97 -22.31 -0.96
C LEU A 271 3.15 -22.93 0.17
N ALA A 272 1.82 -22.77 0.16
CA ALA A 272 0.94 -23.36 1.17
C ALA A 272 0.91 -24.90 1.07
N PHE A 273 0.91 -25.47 -0.14
CA PHE A 273 1.05 -26.91 -0.35
C PHE A 273 2.42 -27.43 0.12
N PHE A 274 3.51 -26.71 -0.15
CA PHE A 274 4.81 -27.08 0.41
C PHE A 274 4.82 -26.98 1.94
N ALA A 275 4.21 -25.95 2.51
CA ALA A 275 4.11 -25.77 3.95
C ALA A 275 3.28 -26.88 4.62
N SER A 276 2.21 -27.38 3.99
CA SER A 276 1.40 -28.48 4.54
C SER A 276 2.19 -29.78 4.67
N VAL A 277 3.16 -30.02 3.77
CA VAL A 277 4.03 -31.20 3.80
C VAL A 277 5.26 -31.00 4.72
N PHE A 278 5.99 -29.89 4.56
CA PHE A 278 7.28 -29.63 5.23
C PHE A 278 7.15 -28.86 6.57
N LYS A 279 5.92 -28.51 6.97
CA LYS A 279 5.55 -27.85 8.23
C LYS A 279 6.39 -26.58 8.50
N TYR A 280 7.14 -26.57 9.60
CA TYR A 280 7.76 -25.37 10.16
C TYR A 280 8.92 -24.81 9.32
N TRP A 281 9.60 -25.62 8.52
CA TRP A 281 10.77 -25.18 7.74
C TRP A 281 10.43 -24.11 6.71
N VAL A 282 9.24 -24.19 6.10
CA VAL A 282 8.80 -23.20 5.10
C VAL A 282 8.58 -21.84 5.75
N PHE A 283 7.98 -21.81 6.94
CA PHE A 283 7.77 -20.57 7.69
C PHE A 283 9.09 -19.91 8.11
N VAL A 284 10.10 -20.69 8.49
CA VAL A 284 11.44 -20.16 8.84
C VAL A 284 12.09 -19.50 7.62
N ILE A 285 12.07 -20.17 6.46
CA ILE A 285 12.65 -19.62 5.24
C ILE A 285 11.92 -18.36 4.78
N CYS A 286 10.58 -18.35 4.84
CA CYS A 286 9.77 -17.16 4.54
C CYS A 286 10.04 -16.01 5.51
N ALA A 287 10.21 -16.28 6.80
CA ALA A 287 10.53 -15.26 7.80
C ALA A 287 11.92 -14.63 7.54
N ILE A 288 12.92 -15.44 7.18
CA ILE A 288 14.24 -14.95 6.80
C ILE A 288 14.13 -14.06 5.54
N HIS A 289 13.40 -14.52 4.52
CA HIS A 289 13.20 -13.72 3.31
C HIS A 289 12.51 -12.39 3.60
N ALA A 290 11.47 -12.39 4.44
CA ALA A 290 10.75 -11.17 4.82
C ALA A 290 11.65 -10.21 5.60
N ALA A 291 12.49 -10.71 6.52
CA ALA A 291 13.44 -9.91 7.28
C ALA A 291 14.50 -9.26 6.37
N THR A 292 15.05 -10.02 5.41
CA THR A 292 16.02 -9.51 4.43
C THR A 292 15.42 -8.40 3.57
N LEU A 293 14.20 -8.60 3.04
CA LEU A 293 13.51 -7.57 2.24
C LEU A 293 13.20 -6.33 3.07
N SER A 294 12.73 -6.51 4.30
CA SER A 294 12.38 -5.38 5.19
C SER A 294 13.60 -4.54 5.52
N THR A 295 14.74 -5.20 5.75
CA THR A 295 16.01 -4.50 6.00
C THR A 295 16.46 -3.73 4.75
N CYS A 296 16.39 -4.35 3.58
CA CYS A 296 16.73 -3.73 2.30
C CYS A 296 15.79 -2.57 1.88
N LEU A 297 14.57 -2.52 2.43
CA LEU A 297 13.61 -1.44 2.17
C LEU A 297 13.75 -0.26 3.16
N ILE A 298 14.37 -0.48 4.33
CA ILE A 298 14.59 0.57 5.33
C ILE A 298 15.90 1.34 5.07
N PHE A 299 16.92 0.66 4.55
CA PHE A 299 18.24 1.20 4.24
C PHE A 299 18.36 1.53 2.75
#